data_AF-A0A7D6XQG6-F1
#
_entry.id   AF-A0A7D6XQG6-F1
#
_cell.length_a   1.000
_cell.length_b   1.000
_cell.length_c   1.000
_cell.angle_alpha   90.00
_cell.angle_beta   90.00
_cell.angle_gamma   90.00
#
_symmetry.space_group_name_H-M   'P 1'
#
loop_
_entity.id
_entity.type
_entity.pdbx_description
1 polymer ?
#
loop_
_entity_poly.entity_id
_entity_poly.type
_entity_poly.pdbx_seq_one_letter_code
_entity_poly.pdbx_strand_id
1 'polypeptide(L)'
;MHERFESDEKWLREVTDCLYWSLMYDWDIPKRIRDHYGLTEDYRLYHQLSAMKNDEYRQKRLLGEIPDVLEIDARLTHRAEELFERLCPRPPVEYLDKLNTELERLGQIAAIPESVHDILHVHPGFLAKYGIDKNASATERSCQAEKAYRELDARFVRMTGRRPYADELFATIRSKREDSRIENRTRQAQRAILRNLPTKGRKFGI
;
A
#
# COMPACT_ATOMS: atom_id res chain seq x y z
N MET A 1 -6.24 -5.26 46.30
CA MET A 1 -6.92 -5.26 44.99
C MET A 1 -6.22 -4.42 43.91
N HIS A 2 -5.15 -3.66 44.20
CA HIS A 2 -4.44 -2.83 43.21
C HIS A 2 -3.41 -3.59 42.35
N GLU A 3 -2.79 -4.64 42.87
CA GLU A 3 -1.72 -5.40 42.15
C GLU A 3 -2.18 -6.04 40.84
N ARG A 4 -3.44 -6.47 40.74
CA ARG A 4 -4.00 -7.09 39.52
C ARG A 4 -4.19 -6.07 38.40
N PHE A 5 -4.63 -4.85 38.72
CA PHE A 5 -4.81 -3.77 37.74
C PHE A 5 -3.47 -3.20 37.26
N GLU A 6 -2.48 -3.06 38.15
CA GLU A 6 -1.13 -2.61 37.79
C GLU A 6 -0.42 -3.61 36.87
N SER A 7 -0.64 -4.91 37.09
CA SER A 7 -0.08 -5.98 36.25
C SER A 7 -0.66 -5.95 34.83
N ASP A 8 -1.97 -5.69 34.70
CA ASP A 8 -2.65 -5.61 33.41
C ASP A 8 -2.23 -4.36 32.63
N GLU A 9 -2.09 -3.20 33.28
CA GLU A 9 -1.59 -1.99 32.62
C GLU A 9 -0.12 -2.12 32.19
N LYS A 10 0.72 -2.73 33.03
CA LYS A 10 2.13 -2.97 32.71
C LYS A 10 2.26 -3.92 31.52
N TRP A 11 1.46 -4.98 31.49
CA TRP A 11 1.38 -5.88 30.36
C TRP A 11 0.94 -5.17 29.07
N LEU A 12 -0.11 -4.34 29.15
CA LEU A 12 -0.59 -3.57 28.00
C LEU A 12 0.47 -2.61 27.46
N ARG A 13 1.16 -1.86 28.34
CA ARG A 13 2.27 -0.98 27.94
C ARG A 13 3.38 -1.76 27.23
N GLU A 14 3.79 -2.89 27.80
CA GLU A 14 4.81 -3.76 27.22
C GLU A 14 4.40 -4.29 25.84
N VAL A 15 3.15 -4.72 25.66
CA VAL A 15 2.63 -5.16 24.37
C VAL A 15 2.64 -4.01 23.36
N THR A 16 2.12 -2.84 23.73
CA THR A 16 2.06 -1.67 22.85
C THR A 16 3.45 -1.22 22.42
N ASP A 17 4.41 -1.16 23.34
CA ASP A 17 5.80 -0.81 23.03
C ASP A 17 6.42 -1.83 22.08
N CYS A 18 6.28 -3.13 22.35
CA CYS A 18 6.80 -4.16 21.45
C CYS A 18 6.20 -4.08 20.04
N LEU A 19 4.88 -3.85 19.93
CA LEU A 19 4.23 -3.69 18.63
C LEU A 19 4.72 -2.43 17.91
N TYR A 20 4.88 -1.31 18.62
CA TYR A 20 5.43 -0.08 18.05
C TYR A 20 6.84 -0.29 17.49
N TRP A 21 7.76 -0.86 18.28
CA TRP A 21 9.13 -1.11 17.84
C TRP A 21 9.18 -2.09 16.66
N SER A 22 8.31 -3.11 16.66
CA SER A 22 8.19 -4.06 15.55
C SER A 22 7.72 -3.37 14.26
N LEU A 23 6.67 -2.56 14.34
CA LEU A 23 6.08 -1.87 13.17
C LEU A 23 6.96 -0.75 12.61
N MET A 24 7.77 -0.11 13.44
CA MET A 24 8.58 1.04 13.06
C MET A 24 10.01 0.67 12.67
N TYR A 25 10.56 -0.41 13.24
CA TYR A 25 11.99 -0.74 13.14
C TYR A 25 12.26 -2.23 12.89
N ASP A 26 11.24 -3.00 12.51
CA ASP A 26 11.33 -4.44 12.22
C ASP A 26 11.89 -5.27 13.40
N TRP A 27 11.62 -4.83 14.64
CA TRP A 27 12.01 -5.57 15.84
C TRP A 27 11.18 -6.86 16.01
N ASP A 28 11.83 -7.89 16.55
CA ASP A 28 11.18 -9.16 16.80
C ASP A 28 10.11 -9.07 17.91
N ILE A 29 8.94 -9.68 17.68
CA ILE A 29 7.87 -9.74 18.67
C ILE A 29 8.14 -10.90 19.66
N PRO A 30 8.19 -10.64 20.98
CA PRO A 30 8.40 -11.68 21.99
C PRO A 30 7.40 -12.84 21.91
N LYS A 31 7.87 -14.07 22.16
CA LYS A 31 7.04 -15.30 22.06
C LYS A 31 5.74 -15.22 22.85
N ARG A 32 5.78 -14.74 24.11
CA ARG A 32 4.59 -14.60 24.96
C ARG A 32 3.50 -13.72 24.34
N ILE A 33 3.88 -12.66 23.62
CA ILE A 33 2.94 -11.74 22.96
C ILE A 33 2.36 -12.44 21.73
N ARG A 34 3.21 -13.11 20.95
CA ARG A 34 2.77 -13.89 19.78
C ARG A 34 1.77 -14.96 20.16
N ASP A 35 2.04 -15.72 21.23
CA ASP A 35 1.16 -16.79 21.71
C ASP A 35 -0.17 -16.21 22.22
N HIS A 36 -0.14 -15.07 22.93
CA HIS A 36 -1.34 -14.44 23.48
C HIS A 36 -2.28 -13.87 22.41
N TYR A 37 -1.72 -13.31 21.33
CA TYR A 37 -2.51 -12.67 20.26
C TYR A 37 -2.64 -13.53 18.99
N GLY A 38 -2.18 -14.78 19.01
CA GLY A 38 -2.31 -15.71 17.89
C GLY A 38 -1.44 -15.39 16.68
N LEU A 39 -0.29 -14.72 16.87
CA LEU A 39 0.65 -14.39 15.79
C LEU A 39 1.66 -15.52 15.52
N THR A 40 1.72 -16.53 16.39
CA THR A 40 2.83 -17.51 16.43
C THR A 40 3.05 -18.27 15.13
N GLU A 41 1.98 -18.73 14.48
CA GLU A 41 2.11 -19.55 13.27
C GLU A 41 2.60 -18.73 12.08
N ASP A 42 1.95 -17.60 11.82
CA ASP A 42 2.35 -16.69 10.74
C ASP A 42 3.78 -16.19 10.94
N TYR A 43 4.15 -15.89 12.19
CA TYR A 43 5.49 -15.43 12.52
C TYR A 43 6.53 -16.52 12.30
N ARG A 44 6.25 -17.76 12.72
CA ARG A 44 7.12 -18.91 12.48
C ARG A 44 7.30 -19.14 10.98
N LEU A 45 6.21 -19.10 10.23
CA LEU A 45 6.22 -19.29 8.78
C LEU A 45 7.01 -18.19 8.08
N TYR A 46 6.80 -16.92 8.42
CA TYR A 46 7.55 -15.79 7.89
C TYR A 46 9.06 -15.99 8.06
N HIS A 47 9.52 -16.27 9.29
CA HIS A 47 10.94 -16.48 9.57
C HIS A 47 11.51 -17.71 8.85
N GLN A 48 10.72 -18.80 8.74
CA GLN A 48 11.12 -19.99 7.99
C GLN A 48 11.31 -19.69 6.50
N LEU A 49 10.40 -18.91 5.90
CA LEU A 49 10.47 -18.52 4.50
C LEU A 49 11.62 -17.53 4.25
N SER A 50 11.80 -16.55 5.14
CA SER A 50 12.86 -15.54 5.06
C SER A 50 14.26 -16.13 5.25
N ALA A 51 14.39 -17.23 6.01
CA ALA A 51 15.66 -17.95 6.19
C ALA A 51 15.98 -18.93 5.04
N MET A 52 15.02 -19.22 4.17
CA MET A 52 15.20 -20.17 3.06
C MET A 52 16.12 -19.60 1.98
N LYS A 53 16.90 -20.46 1.31
CA LYS A 53 17.70 -20.02 0.16
C LYS A 53 16.78 -19.54 -0.97
N ASN A 54 17.15 -18.42 -1.60
CA ASN A 54 16.34 -17.80 -2.66
C ASN A 54 15.91 -18.77 -3.78
N ASP A 55 16.82 -19.64 -4.24
CA ASP A 55 16.51 -20.59 -5.32
C ASP A 55 15.50 -21.66 -4.86
N GLU A 56 15.69 -22.18 -3.64
CA GLU A 56 14.77 -23.14 -3.02
C GLU A 56 13.38 -22.52 -2.82
N TYR A 57 13.33 -21.29 -2.29
CA TYR A 57 12.10 -20.53 -2.12
C TYR A 57 11.36 -20.34 -3.44
N ARG A 58 12.07 -19.88 -4.48
CA ARG A 58 11.47 -19.69 -5.81
C ARG A 58 10.92 -20.98 -6.38
N GLN A 59 11.67 -22.08 -6.27
CA GLN A 59 11.24 -23.38 -6.78
C GLN A 59 10.00 -23.90 -6.05
N LYS A 60 10.01 -23.91 -4.71
CA LYS A 60 8.86 -24.36 -3.91
C LYS A 60 7.63 -23.49 -4.13
N ARG A 61 7.81 -22.17 -4.28
CA ARG A 61 6.71 -21.25 -4.60
C ARG A 61 6.12 -21.53 -5.98
N LEU A 62 6.96 -21.78 -7.00
CA LEU A 62 6.49 -22.13 -8.35
C LEU A 62 5.69 -23.44 -8.36
N LEU A 63 6.04 -24.39 -7.49
CA LEU A 63 5.32 -25.65 -7.31
C LEU A 63 4.05 -25.50 -6.45
N GLY A 64 3.79 -24.32 -5.87
CA GLY A 64 2.63 -24.08 -5.00
C GLY A 64 2.72 -24.74 -3.63
N GLU A 65 3.90 -25.20 -3.21
CA GLU A 65 4.11 -25.89 -1.93
C GLU A 65 4.14 -24.93 -0.73
N ILE A 66 4.52 -23.68 -0.98
CA ILE A 66 4.66 -22.63 0.04
C ILE A 66 3.95 -21.34 -0.39
N PRO A 67 3.43 -20.55 0.57
CA PRO A 67 2.84 -19.26 0.27
C PRO A 67 3.90 -18.20 -0.04
N ASP A 68 3.46 -17.04 -0.56
CA ASP A 68 4.36 -15.89 -0.76
C ASP A 68 4.73 -15.28 0.59
N VAL A 69 6.04 -15.14 0.85
CA VAL A 69 6.56 -14.49 2.06
C VAL A 69 6.00 -13.08 2.24
N LEU A 70 5.77 -12.33 1.15
CA LEU A 70 5.21 -10.98 1.20
C LEU A 70 3.73 -10.98 1.61
N GLU A 71 2.99 -12.04 1.30
CA GLU A 71 1.59 -12.19 1.75
C GLU A 71 1.53 -12.50 3.25
N ILE A 72 2.44 -13.36 3.73
CA ILE A 72 2.58 -13.64 5.16
C ILE A 72 2.98 -12.38 5.93
N ASP A 73 3.96 -11.64 5.41
CA ASP A 73 4.43 -10.37 5.97
C ASP A 73 3.31 -9.33 6.04
N ALA A 74 2.53 -9.18 4.95
CA ALA A 74 1.37 -8.31 4.92
C ALA A 74 0.33 -8.70 5.99
N ARG A 75 0.03 -9.99 6.14
CA ARG A 75 -0.92 -10.49 7.14
C ARG A 75 -0.44 -10.21 8.56
N LEU A 76 0.84 -10.48 8.85
CA LEU A 76 1.45 -10.16 10.13
C LEU A 76 1.41 -8.66 10.42
N THR A 77 1.79 -7.83 9.45
CA THR A 77 1.77 -6.37 9.56
C THR A 77 0.37 -5.86 9.86
N HIS A 78 -0.64 -6.29 9.11
CA HIS A 78 -2.03 -5.88 9.35
C HIS A 78 -2.53 -6.27 10.74
N ARG A 79 -2.18 -7.47 11.21
CA ARG A 79 -2.53 -7.91 12.57
C ARG A 79 -1.83 -7.11 13.64
N ALA A 80 -0.53 -6.83 13.46
CA ALA A 80 0.24 -6.02 14.39
C ALA A 80 -0.30 -4.59 14.45
N GLU A 81 -0.60 -3.97 13.31
CA GLU A 81 -1.21 -2.64 13.23
C GLU A 81 -2.61 -2.63 13.87
N GLU A 82 -3.49 -3.58 13.53
CA GLU A 82 -4.83 -3.69 14.13
C GLU A 82 -4.77 -3.78 15.66
N LEU A 83 -3.86 -4.61 16.18
CA LEU A 83 -3.64 -4.75 17.62
C LEU A 83 -3.09 -3.45 18.22
N PHE A 84 -2.10 -2.85 17.58
CA PHE A 84 -1.48 -1.61 18.06
C PHE A 84 -2.49 -0.47 18.14
N GLU A 85 -3.26 -0.23 17.07
CA GLU A 85 -4.28 0.83 17.00
C GLU A 85 -5.41 0.60 18.00
N ARG A 86 -5.76 -0.67 18.28
CA ARG A 86 -6.79 -1.01 19.27
C ARG A 86 -6.30 -0.80 20.70
N LEU A 87 -5.04 -1.11 20.98
CA LEU A 87 -4.46 -1.00 22.32
C LEU A 87 -3.93 0.42 22.63
N CYS A 88 -3.64 1.21 21.60
CA CYS A 88 -3.13 2.57 21.70
C CYS A 88 -4.12 3.58 21.08
N PRO A 89 -5.07 4.13 21.87
CA PRO A 89 -6.07 5.08 21.35
C PRO A 89 -5.49 6.38 20.79
N ARG A 90 -4.25 6.72 21.15
CA ARG A 90 -3.50 7.87 20.63
C ARG A 90 -2.11 7.42 20.20
N PRO A 91 -1.97 6.92 18.97
CA PRO A 91 -0.69 6.48 18.44
C PRO A 91 0.36 7.62 18.46
N PRO A 92 1.66 7.29 18.59
CA PRO A 92 2.74 8.26 18.44
C PRO A 92 2.71 8.96 17.07
N VAL A 93 3.21 10.19 17.02
CA VAL A 93 3.20 11.01 15.80
C VAL A 93 4.01 10.34 14.69
N GLU A 94 5.13 9.71 15.03
CA GLU A 94 6.01 9.02 14.09
C GLU A 94 5.29 7.86 13.36
N TYR A 95 4.41 7.15 14.07
CA TYR A 95 3.57 6.12 13.47
C TYR A 95 2.55 6.72 12.50
N LEU A 96 1.93 7.83 12.88
CA LEU A 96 1.01 8.57 12.01
C LEU A 96 1.73 9.10 10.76
N ASP A 97 2.95 9.62 10.89
CA ASP A 97 3.75 10.10 9.75
C ASP A 97 4.11 8.97 8.78
N LYS A 98 4.47 7.80 9.31
CA LYS A 98 4.68 6.58 8.51
C LYS A 98 3.42 6.25 7.70
N LEU A 99 2.27 6.15 8.35
CA LEU A 99 1.02 5.84 7.67
C LEU A 99 0.60 6.96 6.68
N ASN A 100 0.94 8.22 6.94
CA ASN A 100 0.65 9.33 6.04
C ASN A 100 1.50 9.23 4.77
N THR A 101 2.77 8.85 4.92
CA THR A 101 3.65 8.51 3.79
C THR A 101 3.07 7.37 2.94
N GLU A 102 2.47 6.37 3.60
CA GLU A 102 1.78 5.28 2.90
C GLU A 102 0.53 5.78 2.15
N LEU A 103 -0.28 6.67 2.74
CA LEU A 103 -1.41 7.33 2.04
C LEU A 103 -0.94 8.10 0.80
N GLU A 104 0.14 8.87 0.90
CA GLU A 104 0.71 9.63 -0.21
C GLU A 104 1.13 8.72 -1.37
N ARG A 105 1.79 7.60 -1.05
CA ARG A 105 2.18 6.58 -2.04
C ARG A 105 0.96 5.94 -2.71
N LEU A 106 -0.08 5.60 -1.95
CA LEU A 106 -1.32 5.07 -2.52
C LEU A 106 -2.00 6.09 -3.44
N GLY A 107 -2.04 7.37 -3.04
CA GLY A 107 -2.55 8.45 -3.87
C GLY A 107 -1.75 8.63 -5.16
N GLN A 108 -0.42 8.53 -5.08
CA GLN A 108 0.48 8.58 -6.24
C GLN A 108 0.22 7.42 -7.22
N ILE A 109 0.11 6.19 -6.72
CA ILE A 109 -0.21 5.02 -7.55
C ILE A 109 -1.60 5.18 -8.18
N ALA A 110 -2.58 5.64 -7.42
CA ALA A 110 -3.91 5.86 -7.93
C ALA A 110 -3.96 6.98 -8.98
N ALA A 111 -3.10 8.01 -8.90
CA ALA A 111 -3.00 9.04 -9.92
C ALA A 111 -2.24 8.55 -11.16
N ILE A 112 -1.07 7.93 -10.94
CA ILE A 112 -0.10 7.48 -11.94
C ILE A 112 0.17 5.99 -11.68
N PRO A 113 -0.64 5.07 -12.25
CA PRO A 113 -0.53 3.64 -11.99
C PRO A 113 0.83 3.04 -12.35
N GLU A 114 1.56 3.67 -13.27
CA GLU A 114 2.90 3.22 -13.65
C GLU A 114 3.98 3.40 -12.57
N SER A 115 3.71 4.22 -11.55
CA SER A 115 4.61 4.38 -10.40
C SER A 115 4.84 3.08 -9.61
N VAL A 116 3.99 2.06 -9.74
CA VAL A 116 4.23 0.73 -9.14
C VAL A 116 5.53 0.07 -9.61
N HIS A 117 6.07 0.51 -10.75
CA HIS A 117 7.32 0.02 -11.31
C HIS A 117 8.55 0.81 -10.83
N ASP A 118 8.35 1.84 -10.01
CA ASP A 118 9.43 2.62 -9.41
C ASP A 118 10.05 1.86 -8.23
N ILE A 119 11.06 1.05 -8.53
CA ILE A 119 11.74 0.18 -7.55
C ILE A 119 12.43 0.99 -6.44
N LEU A 120 12.75 2.27 -6.67
CA LEU A 120 13.40 3.12 -5.67
C LEU A 120 12.43 3.57 -4.58
N HIS A 121 11.14 3.72 -4.91
CA HIS A 121 10.15 4.34 -4.02
C HIS A 121 8.97 3.41 -3.68
N VAL A 122 8.78 2.32 -4.43
CA VAL A 122 7.69 1.35 -4.24
C VAL A 122 8.25 -0.06 -4.02
N HIS A 123 8.28 -0.48 -2.75
CA HIS A 123 8.70 -1.82 -2.39
C HIS A 123 7.63 -2.87 -2.70
N PRO A 124 8.01 -4.10 -3.14
CA PRO A 124 7.05 -5.18 -3.34
C PRO A 124 6.20 -5.52 -2.11
N GLY A 125 6.77 -5.43 -0.91
CA GLY A 125 6.01 -5.63 0.34
C GLY A 125 4.90 -4.60 0.56
N PHE A 126 5.09 -3.35 0.11
CA PHE A 126 4.04 -2.33 0.16
C PHE A 126 2.87 -2.69 -0.77
N LEU A 127 3.16 -3.16 -1.98
CA LEU A 127 2.11 -3.60 -2.91
C LEU A 127 1.36 -4.82 -2.37
N ALA A 128 2.07 -5.79 -1.79
CA ALA A 128 1.47 -6.96 -1.16
C ALA A 128 0.57 -6.56 0.04
N LYS A 129 1.07 -5.67 0.91
CA LYS A 129 0.30 -5.11 2.06
C LYS A 129 -1.03 -4.54 1.61
N TYR A 130 -1.05 -3.79 0.51
CA TYR A 130 -2.26 -3.12 0.03
C TYR A 130 -3.03 -3.88 -1.04
N GLY A 131 -2.64 -5.12 -1.36
CA GLY A 131 -3.30 -5.95 -2.36
C GLY A 131 -3.27 -5.35 -3.78
N ILE A 132 -2.20 -4.64 -4.12
CA ILE A 132 -2.01 -4.04 -5.44
C ILE A 132 -1.25 -5.02 -6.32
N ASP A 133 -1.88 -5.47 -7.39
CA ASP A 133 -1.24 -6.33 -8.37
C ASP A 133 -0.40 -5.49 -9.34
N LYS A 134 0.92 -5.66 -9.25
CA LYS A 134 1.88 -4.98 -10.12
C LYS A 134 1.65 -5.27 -11.61
N ASN A 135 1.13 -6.44 -11.96
CA ASN A 135 0.95 -6.89 -13.34
C ASN A 135 -0.44 -6.57 -13.90
N ALA A 136 -1.36 -6.04 -13.08
CA ALA A 136 -2.69 -5.68 -13.51
C ALA A 136 -2.69 -4.46 -14.45
N SER A 137 -3.80 -4.24 -15.16
CA SER A 137 -3.94 -3.08 -16.04
C SER A 137 -3.81 -1.77 -15.25
N ALA A 138 -3.46 -0.67 -15.92
CA ALA A 138 -3.32 0.64 -15.28
C ALA A 138 -4.62 1.06 -14.56
N THR A 139 -5.79 0.73 -15.12
CA THR A 139 -7.09 1.00 -14.51
C THR A 139 -7.30 0.18 -13.24
N GLU A 140 -6.99 -1.12 -13.27
CA GLU A 140 -7.12 -2.00 -12.10
C GLU A 140 -6.18 -1.58 -10.97
N ARG A 141 -4.90 -1.31 -11.30
CA ARG A 141 -3.92 -0.77 -10.34
C ARG A 141 -4.43 0.52 -9.69
N SER A 142 -4.99 1.43 -10.49
CA SER A 142 -5.59 2.67 -9.99
C SER A 142 -6.74 2.40 -9.03
N CYS A 143 -7.63 1.46 -9.34
CA CYS A 143 -8.78 1.12 -8.51
C CYS A 143 -8.36 0.42 -7.21
N GLN A 144 -7.39 -0.49 -7.27
CA GLN A 144 -6.81 -1.16 -6.11
C GLN A 144 -6.18 -0.15 -5.15
N ALA A 145 -5.38 0.78 -5.68
CA ALA A 145 -4.77 1.84 -4.89
C ALA A 145 -5.80 2.82 -4.30
N GLU A 146 -6.84 3.21 -5.05
CA GLU A 146 -7.94 4.02 -4.50
C GLU A 146 -8.68 3.30 -3.36
N LYS A 147 -8.97 1.99 -3.51
CA LYS A 147 -9.59 1.19 -2.46
C LYS A 147 -8.71 1.15 -1.21
N ALA A 148 -7.44 0.80 -1.36
CA ALA A 148 -6.47 0.77 -0.26
C ALA A 148 -6.34 2.13 0.43
N TYR A 149 -6.30 3.22 -0.35
CA TYR A 149 -6.25 4.57 0.20
C TYR A 149 -7.47 4.85 1.08
N ARG A 150 -8.67 4.52 0.61
CA ARG A 150 -9.92 4.76 1.35
C ARG A 150 -9.96 3.98 2.66
N GLU A 151 -9.50 2.73 2.67
CA GLU A 151 -9.44 1.90 3.86
C GLU A 151 -8.45 2.49 4.90
N LEU A 152 -7.27 2.94 4.46
CA LEU A 152 -6.29 3.58 5.32
C LEU A 152 -6.74 4.96 5.80
N ASP A 153 -7.36 5.77 4.94
CA ASP A 153 -7.93 7.08 5.28
C ASP A 153 -9.01 6.92 6.37
N ALA A 154 -9.87 5.91 6.26
CA ALA A 154 -10.86 5.60 7.28
C ALA A 154 -10.23 5.19 8.63
N ARG A 155 -9.12 4.43 8.62
CA ARG A 155 -8.34 4.13 9.84
C ARG A 155 -7.80 5.42 10.47
N PHE A 156 -7.20 6.30 9.67
CA PHE A 156 -6.70 7.59 10.12
C PHE A 156 -7.77 8.48 10.76
N VAL A 157 -8.94 8.56 10.14
CA VAL A 157 -10.08 9.32 10.69
C VAL A 157 -10.46 8.79 12.07
N ARG A 158 -10.47 7.47 12.26
CA ARG A 158 -10.76 6.87 13.59
C ARG A 158 -9.69 7.20 14.62
N MET A 159 -8.41 7.15 14.25
CA MET A 159 -7.31 7.39 15.20
C MET A 159 -7.09 8.87 15.54
N THR A 160 -7.35 9.78 14.60
CA THR A 160 -6.99 11.21 14.74
C THR A 160 -8.19 12.14 14.83
N GLY A 161 -9.39 11.69 14.46
CA GLY A 161 -10.58 12.53 14.36
C GLY A 161 -10.55 13.55 13.22
N ARG A 162 -9.56 13.49 12.32
CA ARG A 162 -9.49 14.39 11.16
C ARG A 162 -10.61 14.13 10.15
N ARG A 163 -10.80 15.05 9.21
CA ARG A 163 -11.72 14.84 8.08
C ARG A 163 -11.11 13.84 7.07
N PRO A 164 -11.94 13.00 6.42
CA PRO A 164 -11.49 12.13 5.34
C PRO A 164 -11.00 12.94 4.13
N TYR A 165 -9.98 12.46 3.45
CA TYR A 165 -9.36 13.14 2.30
C TYR A 165 -9.66 12.46 0.96
N ALA A 166 -10.10 11.20 0.99
CA ALA A 166 -10.26 10.40 -0.21
C ALA A 166 -11.15 11.07 -1.27
N ASP A 167 -12.30 11.61 -0.87
CA ASP A 167 -13.28 12.13 -1.84
C ASP A 167 -12.74 13.32 -2.64
N GLU A 168 -12.10 14.28 -1.97
CA GLU A 168 -11.49 15.45 -2.61
C GLU A 168 -10.31 15.07 -3.51
N LEU A 169 -9.44 14.18 -3.02
CA LEU A 169 -8.29 13.70 -3.78
C LEU A 169 -8.72 12.99 -5.07
N PHE A 170 -9.62 12.02 -4.97
CA PHE A 170 -10.03 11.23 -6.13
C PHE A 170 -10.95 11.99 -7.09
N ALA A 171 -11.70 12.99 -6.61
CA ALA A 171 -12.37 13.94 -7.50
C ALA A 171 -11.35 14.71 -8.36
N THR A 172 -10.28 15.21 -7.74
CA THR A 172 -9.20 15.94 -8.43
C THR A 172 -8.47 15.05 -9.44
N ILE A 173 -8.14 13.81 -9.06
CA ILE A 173 -7.47 12.84 -9.95
C ILE A 173 -8.35 12.53 -11.18
N ARG A 174 -9.66 12.31 -10.97
CA ARG A 174 -10.60 12.05 -12.07
C ARG A 174 -10.71 13.24 -13.02
N SER A 175 -10.80 14.46 -12.51
CA SER A 175 -10.82 15.68 -13.33
C SER A 175 -9.57 15.79 -14.21
N LYS A 176 -8.38 15.69 -13.63
CA LYS A 176 -7.10 15.78 -14.37
C LYS A 176 -6.96 14.72 -15.46
N ARG A 177 -7.48 13.51 -15.21
CA ARG A 177 -7.51 12.44 -16.23
C ARG A 177 -8.46 12.76 -17.38
N GLU A 178 -9.59 13.39 -17.11
CA GLU A 178 -10.51 13.78 -18.18
C GLU A 178 -9.95 14.94 -19.00
N ASP A 179 -9.38 15.95 -18.34
CA ASP A 179 -8.75 17.09 -19.03
C ASP A 179 -7.62 16.64 -19.97
N SER A 180 -6.75 15.75 -19.50
CA SER A 180 -5.67 15.18 -20.34
C SER A 180 -6.20 14.31 -21.49
N ARG A 181 -7.34 13.62 -21.32
CA ARG A 181 -8.00 12.87 -22.41
C ARG A 181 -8.57 13.81 -23.47
N ILE A 182 -9.23 14.89 -23.05
CA ILE A 182 -9.77 15.92 -23.95
C ILE A 182 -8.63 16.56 -24.73
N GLU A 183 -7.55 16.96 -24.06
CA GLU A 183 -6.39 17.57 -24.70
C GLU A 183 -5.74 16.64 -25.73
N ASN A 184 -5.54 15.36 -25.37
CA ASN A 184 -4.96 14.37 -26.27
C ASN A 184 -5.85 14.11 -27.50
N ARG A 185 -7.17 14.06 -27.33
CA ARG A 185 -8.13 13.94 -28.46
C ARG A 185 -8.04 15.15 -29.39
N THR A 186 -7.99 16.37 -28.84
CA THR A 186 -7.83 17.60 -29.63
C THR A 186 -6.52 17.61 -30.42
N ARG A 187 -5.40 17.24 -29.78
CA ARG A 187 -4.09 17.12 -30.46
C ARG A 187 -4.09 16.04 -31.55
N GLN A 188 -4.75 14.91 -31.32
CA GLN A 188 -4.89 13.85 -32.32
C GLN A 188 -5.75 14.28 -33.51
N ALA A 189 -6.86 14.99 -33.25
CA ALA A 189 -7.71 15.57 -34.28
C ALA A 189 -6.95 16.62 -35.11
N GLN A 190 -6.20 17.53 -34.47
CA GLN A 190 -5.34 18.50 -35.16
C GLN A 190 -4.28 17.81 -36.04
N ARG A 191 -3.63 16.75 -35.54
CA ARG A 191 -2.66 15.95 -36.34
C ARG A 191 -3.32 15.24 -37.52
N ALA A 192 -4.54 14.74 -37.36
CA ALA A 192 -5.29 14.12 -38.45
C ALA A 192 -5.70 15.14 -39.53
N ILE A 193 -6.12 16.35 -39.13
CA ILE A 193 -6.41 17.46 -40.04
C ILE A 193 -5.17 17.86 -40.84
N LEU A 194 -4.01 17.98 -40.18
CA LEU A 194 -2.74 18.31 -40.85
C LEU A 194 -2.28 17.22 -41.84
N ARG A 195 -2.55 15.94 -41.54
CA ARG A 195 -2.21 14.82 -42.44
C ARG A 195 -3.13 14.71 -43.66
N ASN A 196 -4.37 15.17 -43.54
CA ASN A 196 -5.37 15.12 -44.62
C ASN A 196 -5.48 16.43 -45.41
N LEU A 197 -4.52 17.35 -45.28
CA LEU A 197 -4.50 18.56 -46.10
C LEU A 197 -4.27 18.16 -47.57
N PRO A 198 -5.19 18.46 -48.51
CA PRO A 198 -4.99 18.10 -49.90
C PRO A 198 -3.81 18.90 -50.43
N THR A 199 -2.75 18.22 -50.87
CA THR A 199 -1.69 18.80 -51.69
C THR A 199 -2.33 19.27 -52.99
N LYS A 200 -2.81 20.53 -53.02
CA LYS A 200 -3.30 21.16 -54.25
C LYS A 200 -2.14 21.15 -55.25
N GLY A 201 -2.26 20.25 -56.22
CA GLY A 201 -1.30 20.06 -57.28
C GLY A 201 -1.00 21.37 -57.98
N ARG A 202 0.24 21.84 -57.88
CA ARG A 202 0.81 22.74 -58.87
C ARG A 202 1.09 21.90 -60.10
N LYS A 203 0.16 21.91 -61.06
CA LYS A 203 0.46 21.55 -62.45
C LYS A 203 1.44 22.61 -62.97
N PHE A 204 2.70 22.25 -63.14
CA PHE A 204 3.61 22.99 -64.01
C PHE A 204 3.17 22.71 -65.44
N GLY A 205 2.62 23.73 -66.11
CA GLY A 205 2.29 23.69 -67.52
C GLY A 205 3.46 24.23 -68.35
N ILE A 206 3.88 23.40 -69.31
CA ILE A 206 4.61 23.63 -70.58
C ILE A 206 5.90 24.46 -70.48
#